data_AF-A0A529HWR8-F1
#
_entry.id   AF-A0A529HWR8-F1
#
_cell.length_a   1.000
_cell.length_b   1.000
_cell.length_c   1.000
_cell.angle_alpha   90.00
_cell.angle_beta   90.00
_cell.angle_gamma   90.00
#
_symmetry.space_group_name_H-M   'P 1'
#
loop_
_entity.id
_entity.type
_entity.pdbx_description
1 polymer ?
#
loop_
_entity_poly.entity_id
_entity_poly.type
_entity_poly.pdbx_seq_one_letter_code
_entity_poly.pdbx_strand_id
1 'polypeptide(L)'
;LLSIGYRVEEHQLDESCYDLLASEARLTSLFGIAKGDLPTEHWFRLGRPIVEIGFKGALMSWSGSMFEYLMPPLVMKEPQGSILNQTSKLIIKRQIQYARSKNVPWGISEAAYNARDRELTYQYTNFGVPGLGLKRGLGQNTVIAPYATILAAQFNPREAVQNLM
;
A
#
# COMPACT_ATOMS: atom_id res chain seq x y z
N LEU A 1 16.13 8.24 6.32
CA LEU A 1 14.71 7.92 6.15
C LEU A 1 13.94 9.23 6.25
N LEU A 2 12.80 9.34 5.58
CA LEU A 2 11.99 10.55 5.60
C LEU A 2 11.04 10.48 6.79
N SER A 3 10.97 11.55 7.60
CA SER A 3 9.94 11.65 8.64
C SER A 3 8.56 11.83 8.00
N ILE A 4 7.52 11.34 8.67
CA ILE A 4 6.14 11.45 8.20
C ILE A 4 5.62 12.89 8.34
N GLY A 5 6.17 13.66 9.27
CA GLY A 5 5.72 15.03 9.53
C GLY A 5 6.76 15.90 10.23
N TYR A 6 6.44 17.19 10.31
CA TYR A 6 7.21 18.17 11.07
C TYR A 6 6.23 19.03 11.88
N ARG A 7 6.43 19.06 13.20
CA ARG A 7 5.66 19.88 14.13
C ARG A 7 6.29 21.27 14.17
N VAL A 8 5.61 22.23 13.55
CA VAL A 8 6.13 23.61 13.39
C VAL A 8 6.30 24.31 14.74
N GLU A 9 5.31 24.22 15.62
CA GLU A 9 5.33 24.89 16.94
C GLU A 9 6.46 24.36 17.84
N GLU A 10 6.76 23.07 17.75
CA GLU A 10 7.79 22.39 18.55
C GLU A 10 9.15 22.33 17.85
N HIS A 11 9.23 22.84 16.61
CA HIS A 11 10.40 22.74 15.73
C HIS A 11 10.99 21.32 15.59
N GLN A 12 10.14 20.29 15.65
CA GLN A 12 10.58 18.89 15.74
C GLN A 12 10.02 18.04 14.61
N LEU A 13 10.83 17.10 14.11
CA LEU A 13 10.35 16.03 13.23
C LEU A 13 9.48 15.04 14.01
N ASP A 14 8.52 14.42 13.32
CA ASP A 14 7.81 13.26 13.85
C ASP A 14 8.81 12.11 14.04
N GLU A 15 8.67 11.37 15.15
CA GLU A 15 9.48 10.18 15.42
C GLU A 15 9.22 9.07 14.40
N SER A 16 8.00 9.05 13.84
CA SER A 16 7.59 8.11 12.80
C SER A 16 8.22 8.49 11.46
N CYS A 17 8.67 7.48 10.71
CA CYS A 17 9.30 7.66 9.42
C CYS A 17 8.81 6.66 8.38
N TYR A 18 8.93 7.03 7.11
CA TYR A 18 8.75 6.13 6.00
C TYR A 18 10.00 5.26 5.84
N ASP A 19 9.88 4.03 6.31
CA ASP A 19 10.97 3.08 6.44
C ASP A 19 10.82 1.85 5.53
N LEU A 20 9.70 1.65 4.83
CA LEU A 20 9.47 0.49 3.97
C LEU A 20 9.56 0.81 2.48
N LEU A 21 10.11 -0.12 1.70
CA LEU A 21 10.15 -0.02 0.24
C LEU A 21 8.77 -0.29 -0.37
N ALA A 22 7.94 -1.13 0.23
CA ALA A 22 6.57 -1.34 -0.20
C ALA A 22 5.64 -0.32 0.46
N SER A 23 5.72 0.92 0.00
CA SER A 23 4.89 2.04 0.42
C SER A 23 4.81 3.08 -0.71
N GLU A 24 3.77 3.89 -0.69
CA GLU A 24 3.59 5.11 -1.48
C GLU A 24 4.80 6.07 -1.37
N ALA A 25 5.43 6.14 -0.19
CA ALA A 25 6.52 7.08 0.09
C ALA A 25 7.83 6.76 -0.66
N ARG A 26 7.93 5.57 -1.28
CA ARG A 26 9.04 5.28 -2.20
C ARG A 26 9.06 6.25 -3.38
N LEU A 27 7.92 6.81 -3.78
CA LEU A 27 7.85 7.84 -4.81
C LEU A 27 8.60 9.10 -4.38
N THR A 28 8.35 9.57 -3.15
CA THR A 28 9.06 10.71 -2.56
C THR A 28 10.56 10.46 -2.49
N SER A 29 10.94 9.24 -2.09
CA SER A 29 12.36 8.84 -2.07
C SER A 29 12.99 8.89 -3.47
N LEU A 30 12.31 8.34 -4.48
CA LEU A 30 12.78 8.38 -5.86
C LEU A 30 12.91 9.82 -6.36
N PHE A 31 11.89 10.65 -6.13
CA PHE A 31 11.88 12.04 -6.55
C PHE A 31 13.00 12.85 -5.90
N GLY A 32 13.17 12.72 -4.58
CA GLY A 32 14.26 13.40 -3.86
C GLY A 32 15.65 12.99 -4.34
N ILE A 33 15.84 11.71 -4.67
CA ILE A 33 17.10 11.23 -5.27
C ILE A 33 17.30 11.82 -6.67
N ALA A 34 16.27 11.76 -7.53
CA ALA A 34 16.36 12.26 -8.89
C ALA A 34 16.60 13.77 -8.96
N LYS A 35 16.06 14.53 -7.99
CA LYS A 35 16.28 15.96 -7.85
C LYS A 35 17.66 16.31 -7.27
N GLY A 36 18.31 15.38 -6.56
CA GLY A 36 19.58 15.60 -5.85
C GLY A 36 19.43 16.08 -4.40
N ASP A 37 18.21 16.14 -3.87
CA ASP A 37 17.94 16.50 -2.48
C ASP A 37 18.29 15.35 -1.51
N LEU A 38 18.29 14.11 -2.02
CA LEU A 38 18.58 12.90 -1.24
C LEU A 38 19.71 12.08 -1.89
N PRO A 39 20.60 11.48 -1.09
CA PRO A 39 21.62 10.56 -1.60
C PRO A 39 20.98 9.23 -2.04
N THR A 40 21.56 8.57 -3.04
CA THR A 40 21.04 7.30 -3.60
C THR A 40 20.90 6.17 -2.56
N GLU A 41 21.73 6.21 -1.54
CA GLU A 41 21.76 5.34 -0.37
C GLU A 41 20.43 5.36 0.38
N HIS A 42 19.66 6.44 0.27
CA HIS A 42 18.31 6.54 0.84
C HIS A 42 17.41 5.40 0.36
N TRP A 43 17.45 5.05 -0.92
CA TRP A 43 16.66 3.96 -1.49
C TRP A 43 17.01 2.60 -0.87
N PHE A 44 18.29 2.39 -0.57
CA PHE A 44 18.77 1.13 -0.01
C PHE A 44 18.43 1.00 1.47
N ARG A 45 18.29 2.12 2.20
CA ARG A 45 17.86 2.14 3.61
C ARG A 45 16.39 1.76 3.82
N LEU A 46 15.55 1.83 2.80
CA LEU A 46 14.16 1.38 2.88
C LEU A 46 14.12 -0.14 3.12
N GLY A 47 13.45 -0.54 4.19
CA GLY A 47 13.21 -1.92 4.61
C GLY A 47 12.49 -2.74 3.56
N ARG A 48 12.86 -4.02 3.48
CA ARG A 48 12.32 -4.99 2.52
C ARG A 48 11.84 -6.25 3.23
N PRO A 49 10.96 -6.17 4.24
CA PRO A 49 10.37 -7.35 4.85
C PRO A 49 9.62 -8.14 3.77
N ILE A 50 9.82 -9.46 3.75
CA ILE A 50 9.22 -10.36 2.76
C ILE A 50 8.24 -11.29 3.47
N VAL A 51 7.08 -11.48 2.85
CA VAL A 51 6.11 -12.51 3.21
C VAL A 51 5.96 -13.51 2.06
N GLU A 52 5.71 -14.77 2.40
CA GLU A 52 5.43 -15.81 1.43
C GLU A 52 3.96 -15.81 0.99
N ILE A 53 3.74 -15.81 -0.31
CA ILE A 53 2.42 -15.95 -0.94
C ILE A 53 2.48 -17.14 -1.90
N GLY A 54 2.09 -18.31 -1.41
CA GLY A 54 2.33 -19.58 -2.09
C GLY A 54 3.83 -19.89 -2.12
N PHE A 55 4.41 -20.08 -3.31
CA PHE A 55 5.85 -20.37 -3.48
C PHE A 55 6.67 -19.13 -3.90
N LYS A 56 6.16 -17.91 -3.69
CA LYS A 56 6.83 -16.67 -4.07
C LYS A 56 6.83 -15.66 -2.91
N GLY A 57 7.90 -14.88 -2.79
CA GLY A 57 7.98 -13.78 -1.84
C GLY A 57 7.39 -12.48 -2.38
N ALA A 58 6.65 -11.76 -1.54
CA ALA A 58 6.18 -10.40 -1.77
C ALA A 58 6.68 -9.49 -0.64
N LEU A 59 6.98 -8.23 -0.95
CA LEU A 59 7.30 -7.26 0.09
C LEU A 59 6.06 -6.94 0.92
N MET A 60 6.26 -6.71 2.22
CA MET A 60 5.21 -6.24 3.13
C MET A 60 5.22 -4.72 3.25
N SER A 61 4.02 -4.15 3.37
CA SER A 61 3.78 -2.74 3.69
C SER A 61 3.37 -2.58 5.16
N TRP A 62 3.12 -1.35 5.60
CA TRP A 62 2.68 -1.13 6.98
C TRP A 62 1.26 -1.63 7.18
N SER A 63 0.35 -1.29 6.27
CA SER A 63 -1.07 -1.58 6.44
C SER A 63 -1.60 -2.71 5.56
N GLY A 64 -0.82 -3.23 4.61
CA GLY A 64 -1.31 -4.18 3.62
C GLY A 64 -2.38 -3.60 2.70
N SER A 65 -2.49 -2.26 2.64
CA SER A 65 -3.42 -1.53 1.79
C SER A 65 -2.96 -1.62 0.34
N MET A 66 -3.87 -1.89 -0.58
CA MET A 66 -3.48 -2.06 -1.98
C MET A 66 -2.94 -0.76 -2.60
N PHE A 67 -3.35 0.41 -2.10
CA PHE A 67 -2.79 1.71 -2.48
C PHE A 67 -1.28 1.80 -2.31
N GLU A 68 -0.74 1.35 -1.16
CA GLU A 68 0.70 1.41 -0.82
C GLU A 68 1.56 0.76 -1.92
N TYR A 69 1.03 -0.29 -2.55
CA TYR A 69 1.71 -1.03 -3.62
C TYR A 69 1.44 -0.46 -5.01
N LEU A 70 0.17 -0.14 -5.32
CA LEU A 70 -0.27 0.06 -6.71
C LEU A 70 -0.36 1.52 -7.15
N MET A 71 -0.32 2.48 -6.23
CA MET A 71 -0.25 3.90 -6.60
C MET A 71 1.10 4.27 -7.24
N PRO A 72 2.27 3.92 -6.65
CA PRO A 72 3.56 4.38 -7.20
C PRO A 72 3.84 3.99 -8.66
N PRO A 73 3.47 2.78 -9.14
CA PRO A 73 3.63 2.39 -10.55
C PRO A 73 2.93 3.29 -11.58
N LEU A 74 1.95 4.11 -11.17
CA LEU A 74 1.30 5.08 -12.06
C LEU A 74 2.27 6.10 -12.64
N VAL A 75 3.31 6.46 -11.87
CA VAL A 75 4.26 7.52 -12.20
C VAL A 75 5.71 7.04 -12.17
N MET A 76 5.98 5.90 -11.54
CA MET A 76 7.29 5.27 -11.46
C MET A 76 7.30 3.96 -12.25
N LYS A 77 8.13 3.89 -13.30
CA LYS A 77 8.28 2.65 -14.08
C LYS A 77 9.03 1.59 -13.28
N GLU A 78 8.33 0.54 -12.86
CA GLU A 78 8.92 -0.64 -12.24
C GLU A 78 9.34 -1.66 -13.32
N PRO A 79 10.61 -2.10 -13.36
CA PRO A 79 11.05 -3.10 -14.33
C PRO A 79 10.28 -4.41 -14.17
N GLN A 80 9.90 -5.02 -15.30
CA GLN A 80 9.28 -6.34 -15.30
C GLN A 80 10.24 -7.37 -14.71
N GLY A 81 9.73 -8.23 -13.82
CA GLY A 81 10.54 -9.22 -13.10
C GLY A 81 11.28 -8.67 -11.88
N SER A 82 11.22 -7.36 -11.63
CA SER A 82 11.71 -6.80 -10.36
C SER A 82 10.88 -7.29 -9.17
N ILE A 83 11.47 -7.24 -7.97
CA ILE A 83 10.77 -7.60 -6.73
C ILE A 83 9.52 -6.73 -6.49
N LEU A 84 9.54 -5.47 -6.91
CA LEU A 84 8.38 -4.56 -6.80
C LEU A 84 7.26 -5.00 -7.75
N ASN A 85 7.59 -5.25 -9.03
CA ASN A 85 6.61 -5.73 -10.00
C ASN A 85 6.00 -7.08 -9.59
N GLN A 86 6.83 -7.99 -9.06
CA GLN A 86 6.37 -9.27 -8.51
C GLN A 86 5.45 -9.07 -7.32
N THR A 87 5.83 -8.19 -6.38
CA THR A 87 5.03 -7.85 -5.21
C THR A 87 3.66 -7.36 -5.64
N SER A 88 3.57 -6.34 -6.51
CA SER A 88 2.29 -5.79 -6.99
C SER A 88 1.34 -6.87 -7.53
N LYS A 89 1.84 -7.80 -8.35
CA LYS A 89 1.04 -8.93 -8.88
C LYS A 89 0.60 -9.91 -7.79
N LEU A 90 1.47 -10.23 -6.83
CA LEU A 90 1.15 -11.14 -5.73
C LEU A 90 0.13 -10.55 -4.76
N ILE A 91 0.22 -9.24 -4.48
CA ILE A 91 -0.74 -8.51 -3.66
C ILE A 91 -2.14 -8.56 -4.29
N ILE A 92 -2.26 -8.28 -5.59
CA ILE A 92 -3.55 -8.39 -6.32
C ILE A 92 -4.11 -9.81 -6.21
N LYS A 93 -3.29 -10.84 -6.44
CA LYS A 93 -3.71 -12.24 -6.30
C LYS A 93 -4.20 -12.55 -4.89
N ARG A 94 -3.50 -12.08 -3.86
CA ARG A 94 -3.87 -12.29 -2.46
C ARG A 94 -5.16 -11.55 -2.08
N GLN A 95 -5.35 -10.34 -2.59
CA GLN A 95 -6.59 -9.55 -2.45
C GLN A 95 -7.78 -10.30 -3.04
N ILE A 96 -7.66 -10.81 -4.27
CA ILE A 96 -8.70 -11.62 -4.92
C ILE A 96 -9.03 -12.87 -4.09
N GLN A 97 -8.01 -13.60 -3.63
CA GLN A 97 -8.21 -14.81 -2.82
C GLN A 97 -8.92 -14.50 -1.49
N TYR A 98 -8.49 -13.45 -0.79
CA TYR A 98 -9.07 -13.05 0.48
C TYR A 98 -10.53 -12.61 0.31
N ALA A 99 -10.83 -11.77 -0.68
CA ALA A 99 -12.18 -11.31 -0.97
C ALA A 99 -13.12 -12.46 -1.36
N ARG A 100 -12.64 -13.42 -2.18
CA ARG A 100 -13.39 -14.66 -2.50
C ARG A 100 -13.74 -15.46 -1.26
N SER A 101 -12.82 -15.60 -0.31
CA SER A 101 -13.08 -16.31 0.95
C SER A 101 -14.14 -15.63 1.82
N LYS A 102 -14.39 -14.34 1.59
CA LYS A 102 -15.40 -13.51 2.28
C LYS A 102 -16.66 -13.30 1.44
N ASN A 103 -16.70 -13.81 0.20
CA ASN A 103 -17.77 -13.59 -0.76
C ASN A 103 -18.10 -12.10 -1.00
N VAL A 104 -17.06 -11.27 -1.15
CA VAL A 104 -17.17 -9.84 -1.47
C VAL A 104 -16.27 -9.48 -2.65
N PRO A 105 -16.48 -8.34 -3.33
CA PRO A 105 -15.52 -7.80 -4.29
C PRO A 105 -14.15 -7.56 -3.63
N TRP A 106 -13.07 -7.64 -4.40
CA TRP A 106 -11.74 -7.28 -3.91
C TRP A 106 -11.48 -5.78 -4.09
N GLY A 107 -10.38 -5.29 -3.54
CA GLY A 107 -10.07 -3.85 -3.54
C GLY A 107 -9.93 -3.27 -2.14
N ILE A 108 -9.38 -4.02 -1.18
CA ILE A 108 -9.24 -3.53 0.20
C ILE A 108 -8.07 -2.56 0.24
N SER A 109 -8.37 -1.33 0.64
CA SER A 109 -7.43 -0.22 0.70
C SER A 109 -7.95 0.80 1.71
N GLU A 110 -7.10 1.71 2.14
CA GLU A 110 -7.49 2.84 2.99
C GLU A 110 -8.66 3.64 2.42
N ALA A 111 -9.63 3.96 3.28
CA ALA A 111 -10.86 4.63 2.91
C ALA A 111 -11.60 5.17 4.14
N ALA A 112 -12.54 6.07 3.90
CA ALA A 112 -13.59 6.37 4.86
C ALA A 112 -14.58 5.18 4.95
N TYR A 113 -15.17 4.95 6.12
CA TYR A 113 -16.12 3.86 6.35
C TYR A 113 -17.25 4.27 7.29
N ASN A 114 -18.28 3.42 7.42
CA ASN A 114 -19.55 3.76 8.07
C ASN A 114 -19.50 3.94 9.60
N ALA A 115 -18.32 3.89 10.24
CA ALA A 115 -18.21 4.37 11.61
C ALA A 115 -18.29 5.90 11.63
N ARG A 116 -18.95 6.46 12.63
CA ARG A 116 -19.11 7.91 12.80
C ARG A 116 -18.72 8.32 14.21
N ASP A 117 -18.15 9.52 14.34
CA ASP A 117 -17.95 10.14 15.65
C ASP A 117 -19.24 10.81 16.15
N ARG A 118 -19.14 11.49 17.30
CA ARG A 118 -20.27 12.21 17.92
C ARG A 118 -20.83 13.33 17.05
N GLU A 119 -20.05 13.83 16.09
CA GLU A 119 -20.45 14.87 15.14
C GLU A 119 -21.00 14.28 13.83
N LEU A 120 -21.20 12.96 13.78
CA LEU A 120 -21.65 12.21 12.60
C LEU A 120 -20.66 12.21 11.43
N THR A 121 -19.39 12.53 11.69
CA THR A 121 -18.33 12.49 10.68
C THR A 121 -17.87 11.06 10.45
N TYR A 122 -17.88 10.62 9.19
CA TYR A 122 -17.37 9.31 8.81
C TYR A 122 -15.88 9.16 9.15
N GLN A 123 -15.52 8.04 9.75
CA GLN A 123 -14.15 7.77 10.16
C GLN A 123 -13.32 7.26 8.98
N TYR A 124 -12.05 7.65 8.94
CA TYR A 124 -11.07 7.17 7.96
C TYR A 124 -10.08 6.24 8.63
N THR A 125 -9.73 5.14 7.96
CA THR A 125 -8.67 4.27 8.45
C THR A 125 -7.99 3.50 7.32
N ASN A 126 -6.85 2.92 7.64
CA ASN A 126 -6.13 2.05 6.74
C ASN A 126 -6.68 0.62 6.83
N PHE A 127 -7.20 0.13 5.70
CA PHE A 127 -7.65 -1.25 5.56
C PHE A 127 -6.66 -2.02 4.69
N GLY A 128 -6.43 -3.28 5.05
CA GLY A 128 -5.57 -4.16 4.28
C GLY A 128 -5.89 -5.62 4.51
N VAL A 129 -5.25 -6.47 3.72
CA VAL A 129 -5.44 -7.92 3.84
C VAL A 129 -4.51 -8.49 4.91
N PRO A 130 -5.01 -9.33 5.85
CA PRO A 130 -4.18 -10.02 6.82
C PRO A 130 -3.03 -10.79 6.16
N GLY A 131 -1.83 -10.60 6.71
CA GLY A 131 -0.59 -11.19 6.19
C GLY A 131 0.12 -10.34 5.12
N LEU A 132 -0.45 -9.21 4.68
CA LEU A 132 0.22 -8.28 3.76
C LEU A 132 0.77 -7.03 4.46
N GLY A 133 0.34 -6.75 5.69
CA GLY A 133 0.79 -5.61 6.48
C GLY A 133 1.45 -6.02 7.79
N LEU A 134 2.36 -5.17 8.29
CA LEU A 134 2.96 -5.32 9.63
C LEU A 134 1.96 -4.98 10.76
N LYS A 135 0.99 -4.09 10.49
CA LYS A 135 -0.02 -3.69 11.47
C LYS A 135 -0.88 -4.89 11.89
N ARG A 136 -1.08 -5.04 13.21
CA ARG A 136 -2.02 -6.02 13.77
C ARG A 136 -3.47 -5.57 13.59
N GLY A 137 -4.39 -6.51 13.47
CA GLY A 137 -5.83 -6.21 13.41
C GLY A 137 -6.39 -5.80 12.05
N LEU A 138 -5.59 -5.86 10.97
CA LEU A 138 -6.03 -5.49 9.61
C LEU A 138 -7.27 -6.24 9.11
N GLY A 139 -7.55 -7.43 9.66
CA GLY A 139 -8.72 -8.24 9.29
C GLY A 139 -10.00 -7.95 10.08
N GLN A 140 -9.99 -7.00 11.03
CA GLN A 140 -11.15 -6.73 11.88
C GLN A 140 -12.32 -6.12 11.11
N ASN A 141 -12.02 -5.28 10.12
CA ASN A 141 -13.02 -4.65 9.25
C ASN A 141 -12.61 -4.86 7.79
N THR A 142 -13.56 -5.31 6.96
CA THR A 142 -13.34 -5.48 5.51
C THR A 142 -14.09 -4.37 4.78
N VAL A 143 -13.36 -3.35 4.33
CA VAL A 143 -13.90 -2.25 3.53
C VAL A 143 -13.34 -2.35 2.13
N ILE A 144 -14.23 -2.29 1.15
CA ILE A 144 -13.88 -2.33 -0.26
C ILE A 144 -13.80 -0.91 -0.78
N ALA A 145 -12.65 -0.56 -1.34
CA ALA A 145 -12.36 0.72 -1.97
C ALA A 145 -12.27 0.53 -3.49
N PRO A 146 -13.31 0.90 -4.27
CA PRO A 146 -13.33 0.64 -5.71
C PRO A 146 -12.14 1.21 -6.48
N TYR A 147 -11.59 2.35 -6.04
CA TYR A 147 -10.39 2.96 -6.64
C TYR A 147 -9.19 2.01 -6.62
N ALA A 148 -9.09 1.13 -5.63
CA ALA A 148 -7.98 0.21 -5.50
C ALA A 148 -8.03 -0.84 -6.62
N THR A 149 -9.22 -1.32 -6.98
CA THR A 149 -9.44 -2.18 -8.15
C THR A 149 -9.06 -1.48 -9.45
N ILE A 150 -9.34 -0.17 -9.56
CA ILE A 150 -8.92 0.64 -10.71
C ILE A 150 -7.39 0.71 -10.79
N LEU A 151 -6.68 0.93 -9.68
CA LEU A 151 -5.21 0.92 -9.65
C LEU A 151 -4.64 -0.42 -10.14
N ALA A 152 -5.29 -1.53 -9.81
CA ALA A 152 -4.88 -2.87 -10.24
C ALA A 152 -5.11 -3.16 -11.73
N ALA A 153 -5.90 -2.36 -12.45
CA ALA A 153 -6.11 -2.52 -13.89
C ALA A 153 -4.81 -2.37 -14.70
N GLN A 154 -3.80 -1.66 -14.17
CA GLN A 154 -2.46 -1.56 -14.74
C GLN A 154 -1.74 -2.92 -14.85
N PHE A 155 -2.14 -3.91 -14.03
CA PHE A 155 -1.52 -5.23 -13.94
C PHE A 155 -2.45 -6.35 -14.41
N ASN A 156 -3.73 -6.27 -14.03
CA ASN A 156 -4.74 -7.31 -14.24
C ASN A 156 -6.06 -6.66 -14.74
N PRO A 157 -6.09 -6.15 -15.98
CA PRO A 157 -7.23 -5.36 -16.47
C PRO A 157 -8.52 -6.18 -16.58
N ARG A 158 -8.43 -7.46 -16.98
CA ARG A 158 -9.62 -8.33 -17.12
C ARG A 158 -10.28 -8.60 -15.77
N GLU A 159 -9.48 -8.95 -14.77
CA GLU A 159 -9.96 -9.20 -13.41
C GLU A 159 -10.47 -7.93 -12.74
N ALA A 160 -9.85 -6.78 -13.01
CA ALA A 160 -10.32 -5.48 -12.52
C ALA A 160 -11.72 -5.15 -13.07
N VAL A 161 -11.92 -5.30 -14.38
CA VAL A 161 -13.24 -5.08 -15.01
C VAL A 161 -14.28 -6.05 -14.45
N GLN A 162 -13.95 -7.34 -14.33
CA GLN A 162 -14.85 -8.34 -13.73
C GLN A 162 -15.26 -8.04 -12.30
N ASN A 163 -14.42 -7.35 -11.52
CA ASN A 163 -14.71 -7.02 -10.13
C ASN A 163 -15.54 -5.74 -9.97
N LEU A 164 -15.59 -4.89 -11.00
CA LEU A 164 -16.34 -3.63 -11.01
C LEU A 164 -17.75 -3.77 -11.62
N MET A 165 -18.04 -4.89 -12.28
CA MET A 165 -19.36 -5.22 -12.83
C MET A 165 -20.17 -6.02 -11.81
#